data_AF-A0A9D5PIJ2-F1
#
_entry.id   AF-A0A9D5PIJ2-F1
#
_cell.length_a   1.000
_cell.length_b   1.000
_cell.length_c   1.000
_cell.angle_alpha   90.00
_cell.angle_beta   90.00
_cell.angle_gamma   90.00
#
_symmetry.space_group_name_H-M   'P 1'
#
loop_
_entity.id
_entity.type
_entity.pdbx_description
1 polymer ?
#
loop_
_entity_poly.entity_id
_entity_poly.type
_entity_poly.pdbx_seq_one_letter_code
_entity_poly.pdbx_strand_id
1 'polypeptide(L)'
;MLTDGVAPELLTGSAMCHWPPAVIGWIGGDKDHAHHDCLLLVADKIDAFQLKINPQITEQQLAGGMCMHGFLRWLKPGIITFSAKWQAGHYDHGKISMARFAVFGIDLGYRVLALKKYITVFTIKITGNYEIYVNNLRGSLDGNKKFLE
;
A
#
# COMPACT_ATOMS: atom_id res chain seq x y z
N MET A 1 9.92 30.71 -14.31
CA MET A 1 8.85 30.41 -15.28
C MET A 1 9.40 30.72 -16.66
N LEU A 2 9.48 29.72 -17.53
CA LEU A 2 9.68 29.92 -18.96
C LEU A 2 8.28 30.13 -19.54
N THR A 3 8.04 31.27 -20.19
CA THR A 3 6.74 31.62 -20.77
C THR A 3 6.90 31.71 -22.28
N ASP A 4 6.31 30.75 -22.98
CA ASP A 4 6.26 30.58 -24.43
C ASP A 4 5.08 31.31 -25.09
N GLY A 5 4.63 32.43 -24.52
CA GLY A 5 3.75 33.38 -25.21
C GLY A 5 2.31 32.91 -25.46
N VAL A 6 1.94 31.72 -25.01
CA VAL A 6 0.54 31.29 -24.89
C VAL A 6 0.11 31.62 -23.46
N ALA A 7 -1.08 32.22 -23.30
CA ALA A 7 -1.63 32.56 -22.00
C ALA A 7 -1.48 31.34 -21.06
N PRO A 8 -1.00 31.51 -19.81
CA PRO A 8 -0.90 30.39 -18.90
C PRO A 8 -2.34 29.92 -18.65
N GLU A 9 -2.74 28.85 -19.33
CA GLU A 9 -3.83 28.01 -18.87
C GLU A 9 -3.36 27.49 -17.51
N LEU A 10 -3.71 28.24 -16.48
CA LEU A 10 -3.71 27.74 -15.12
C LEU A 10 -4.54 26.47 -15.21
N LEU A 11 -3.91 25.32 -14.94
CA LEU A 11 -4.63 24.08 -14.69
C LEU A 11 -5.49 24.32 -13.45
N THR A 12 -6.67 24.91 -13.63
CA THR A 12 -7.69 25.07 -12.58
C THR A 12 -8.41 23.73 -12.43
N GLY A 13 -7.64 22.69 -12.16
CA GLY A 13 -8.15 21.47 -11.56
C GLY A 13 -8.21 21.70 -10.06
N SER A 14 -9.38 21.58 -9.47
CA SER A 14 -9.50 21.43 -8.02
C SER A 14 -8.60 20.26 -7.60
N ALA A 15 -7.52 20.57 -6.88
CA ALA A 15 -6.50 19.61 -6.44
C ALA A 15 -6.99 18.65 -5.34
N MET A 16 -8.25 18.22 -5.40
CA MET A 16 -8.73 17.09 -4.60
C MET A 16 -8.59 15.81 -5.42
N CYS A 17 -7.35 15.44 -5.72
CA CYS A 17 -7.10 14.12 -6.28
C CYS A 17 -7.19 13.10 -5.15
N HIS A 18 -8.37 12.51 -4.97
CA HIS A 18 -8.56 11.36 -4.09
C HIS A 18 -8.09 10.11 -4.81
N TRP A 19 -6.77 9.88 -4.82
CA TRP A 19 -6.22 8.61 -5.30
C TRP A 19 -6.58 7.50 -4.31
N PRO A 20 -6.90 6.29 -4.79
CA PRO A 20 -6.99 5.14 -3.90
C PRO A 20 -5.65 4.91 -3.18
N PRO A 21 -5.65 4.28 -2.00
CA PRO A 21 -4.43 3.87 -1.32
C PRO A 21 -3.49 3.11 -2.28
N ALA A 22 -2.22 3.52 -2.30
CA ALA A 22 -1.18 2.89 -3.10
C ALA A 22 -0.87 1.46 -2.63
N VAL A 23 -1.06 1.18 -1.35
CA VAL A 23 -0.85 -0.13 -0.71
C VAL A 23 -2.12 -0.50 0.04
N ILE A 24 -2.56 -1.75 -0.10
CA ILE A 24 -3.62 -2.36 0.68
C ILE A 24 -3.10 -3.68 1.25
N GLY A 25 -3.41 -3.96 2.51
CA GLY A 25 -3.02 -5.19 3.19
C GLY A 25 -4.20 -5.94 3.80
N TRP A 26 -4.19 -7.26 3.66
CA TRP A 26 -5.16 -8.18 4.28
C TRP A 26 -4.43 -9.17 5.17
N ILE A 27 -5.12 -9.57 6.24
CA ILE A 27 -4.70 -10.67 7.11
C ILE A 27 -5.52 -11.89 6.69
N GLY A 28 -4.89 -13.06 6.60
CA GLY A 28 -5.59 -14.33 6.40
C GLY A 28 -5.65 -15.14 7.69
N GLY A 29 -6.84 -15.58 8.07
CA GLY A 29 -7.08 -16.27 9.33
C GLY A 29 -8.54 -16.38 9.80
N ASP A 30 -8.73 -16.89 11.01
CA ASP A 30 -10.03 -16.87 11.69
C ASP A 30 -10.17 -15.54 12.45
N LYS A 31 -11.05 -14.65 11.95
CA LYS A 31 -11.37 -13.30 12.48
C LYS A 31 -10.34 -12.21 12.17
N ASP A 32 -10.16 -11.96 10.87
CA ASP A 32 -9.15 -11.09 10.24
C ASP A 32 -9.09 -9.63 10.73
N HIS A 33 -10.10 -9.11 11.43
CA HIS A 33 -10.18 -7.69 11.83
C HIS A 33 -9.55 -7.37 13.19
N ALA A 34 -9.53 -8.34 14.12
CA ALA A 34 -9.12 -8.10 15.51
C ALA A 34 -7.60 -7.92 15.68
N HIS A 35 -6.83 -8.19 14.63
CA HIS A 35 -5.37 -8.27 14.69
C HIS A 35 -4.68 -7.34 13.70
N HIS A 36 -5.35 -6.28 13.25
CA HIS A 36 -4.79 -5.33 12.29
C HIS A 36 -3.45 -4.71 12.75
N ASP A 37 -3.28 -4.49 14.05
CA ASP A 37 -2.03 -4.00 14.64
C ASP A 37 -0.90 -5.03 14.66
N CYS A 38 -1.21 -6.32 14.45
CA CYS A 38 -0.20 -7.38 14.48
C CYS A 38 0.68 -7.36 13.23
N LEU A 39 0.22 -6.80 12.12
CA LEU A 39 1.00 -6.71 10.89
C LEU A 39 1.83 -5.42 10.88
N LEU A 40 3.15 -5.56 10.97
CA LEU A 40 4.08 -4.44 10.92
C LEU A 40 4.64 -4.31 9.51
N LEU A 41 4.36 -3.18 8.86
CA LEU A 41 4.86 -2.85 7.51
C LEU A 41 5.75 -1.62 7.58
N VAL A 42 6.97 -1.72 7.02
CA VAL A 42 7.94 -0.63 6.97
C VAL A 42 8.46 -0.42 5.55
N ALA A 43 8.74 0.84 5.23
CA ALA A 43 9.45 1.23 4.02
C ALA A 43 10.91 1.58 4.38
N ASP A 44 11.85 1.28 3.49
CA ASP A 44 13.25 1.73 3.61
C ASP A 44 13.40 3.26 3.54
N LYS A 45 12.42 3.95 2.93
CA LYS A 45 12.32 5.41 2.85
C LYS A 45 11.11 5.92 3.63
N ILE A 46 11.33 6.27 4.89
CA ILE A 46 10.28 6.67 5.85
C ILE A 46 9.45 7.85 5.34
N ASP A 47 10.07 8.85 4.70
CA ASP A 47 9.34 10.05 4.24
C ASP A 47 8.38 9.79 3.06
N ALA A 48 8.55 8.66 2.37
CA ALA A 48 7.79 8.32 1.18
C ALA A 48 6.48 7.57 1.50
N PHE A 49 6.24 7.13 2.73
CA PHE A 49 5.12 6.27 3.06
C PHE A 49 4.34 6.74 4.29
N GLN A 50 3.02 6.79 4.15
CA GLN A 50 2.11 6.99 5.27
C GLN A 50 1.15 5.81 5.35
N LEU A 51 1.31 5.00 6.40
CA LEU A 51 0.38 3.93 6.74
C LEU A 51 -0.80 4.50 7.51
N LYS A 52 -2.01 4.09 7.14
CA LYS A 52 -3.21 4.25 7.95
C LYS A 52 -3.74 2.86 8.29
N ILE A 53 -3.80 2.61 9.60
CA ILE A 53 -4.46 1.43 10.15
C ILE A 53 -5.94 1.79 10.27
N ASN A 54 -6.78 0.93 9.72
CA ASN A 54 -8.16 1.23 9.35
C ASN A 54 -9.09 1.45 10.56
N PRO A 55 -9.71 2.64 10.73
CA PRO A 55 -10.79 2.84 11.70
C PRO A 55 -12.20 2.81 11.07
N GLN A 56 -12.35 2.92 9.73
CA GLN A 56 -13.60 3.35 9.06
C GLN A 56 -13.69 2.87 7.58
N ILE A 57 -13.65 1.56 7.35
CA ILE A 57 -13.95 0.95 6.05
C ILE A 57 -15.29 0.21 6.20
N THR A 58 -16.14 0.27 5.18
CA THR A 58 -17.52 -0.25 5.27
C THR A 58 -17.56 -1.78 5.44
N GLU A 59 -18.63 -2.32 6.02
CA GLU A 59 -18.81 -3.78 6.25
C GLU A 59 -18.63 -4.64 4.99
N GLN A 60 -18.90 -4.10 3.80
CA GLN A 60 -18.68 -4.81 2.53
C GLN A 60 -17.20 -4.92 2.13
N GLN A 61 -16.39 -3.89 2.43
CA GLN A 61 -14.93 -3.94 2.23
C GLN A 61 -14.22 -4.78 3.30
N LEU A 62 -14.91 -5.10 4.42
CA LEU A 62 -14.47 -6.02 5.46
C LEU A 62 -14.66 -7.50 5.07
N ALA A 63 -15.46 -7.84 4.06
CA ALA A 63 -15.70 -9.24 3.67
C ALA A 63 -14.43 -10.01 3.24
N GLY A 64 -13.31 -9.31 2.98
CA GLY A 64 -12.01 -9.90 2.65
C GLY A 64 -10.91 -9.80 3.72
N GLY A 65 -11.17 -9.22 4.90
CA GLY A 65 -10.14 -9.15 5.97
C GLY A 65 -9.11 -8.00 5.82
N MET A 66 -9.50 -6.88 5.19
CA MET A 66 -8.58 -5.75 5.00
C MET A 66 -8.20 -5.14 6.35
N CYS A 67 -6.90 -5.10 6.64
CA CYS A 67 -6.35 -4.67 7.92
C CYS A 67 -5.68 -3.30 7.87
N MET A 68 -5.16 -2.91 6.70
CA MET A 68 -4.41 -1.66 6.54
C MET A 68 -4.46 -1.13 5.12
N HIS A 69 -4.23 0.17 5.00
CA HIS A 69 -4.02 0.83 3.72
C HIS A 69 -3.00 1.95 3.86
N GLY A 70 -2.20 2.16 2.81
CA GLY A 70 -1.09 3.10 2.84
C GLY A 70 -1.03 3.96 1.59
N PHE A 71 -0.56 5.18 1.76
CA PHE A 71 -0.36 6.14 0.70
C PHE A 71 1.14 6.41 0.54
N LEU A 72 1.59 6.57 -0.71
CA LEU A 72 2.91 7.12 -0.96
C LEU A 72 2.84 8.65 -0.94
N ARG A 73 3.64 9.27 -0.07
CA ARG A 73 3.80 10.72 -0.04
C ARG A 73 4.80 11.11 -1.12
N TRP A 74 4.42 12.05 -1.98
CA TRP A 74 5.30 12.65 -2.99
C TRP A 74 6.00 11.60 -3.87
N LEU A 75 5.27 11.06 -4.85
CA LEU A 75 5.80 10.12 -5.84
C LEU A 75 7.00 10.73 -6.56
N LYS A 76 8.21 10.36 -6.12
CA LYS A 76 9.47 10.77 -6.74
C LYS A 76 10.09 9.56 -7.44
N PRO A 77 10.77 9.77 -8.58
CA PRO A 77 11.55 8.71 -9.21
C PRO A 77 12.52 8.06 -8.22
N GLY A 78 12.60 6.73 -8.28
CA GLY A 78 13.43 5.95 -7.38
C GLY A 78 12.84 4.59 -7.04
N ILE A 79 13.55 3.86 -6.21
CA ILE A 79 13.16 2.54 -5.71
C ILE A 79 12.85 2.64 -4.23
N ILE A 80 11.74 2.04 -3.79
CA ILE A 80 11.29 1.95 -2.40
C ILE A 80 11.05 0.48 -2.09
N THR A 81 11.67 -0.02 -1.04
CA THR A 81 11.53 -1.42 -0.60
C THR A 81 10.65 -1.48 0.63
N PHE A 82 9.64 -2.33 0.58
CA PHE A 82 8.74 -2.60 1.69
C PHE A 82 9.04 -3.95 2.31
N SER A 83 9.13 -3.95 3.63
CA SER A 83 9.33 -5.16 4.42
C SER A 83 8.26 -5.29 5.48
N ALA A 84 7.84 -6.52 5.75
CA ALA A 84 6.82 -6.79 6.75
C ALA A 84 7.25 -7.89 7.72
N LYS A 85 6.66 -7.87 8.90
CA LYS A 85 6.72 -8.95 9.89
C LYS A 85 5.47 -8.93 10.77
N TRP A 86 5.27 -10.01 11.51
CA TRP A 86 4.31 -10.03 12.61
C TRP A 86 4.92 -9.40 13.88
N GLN A 87 4.12 -8.65 14.64
CA GLN A 87 4.49 -8.16 15.96
C GLN A 87 4.67 -9.34 16.93
N ALA A 88 5.71 -9.28 17.77
CA ALA A 88 5.90 -10.25 18.83
C ALA A 88 4.95 -9.98 20.02
N GLY A 89 4.32 -11.02 20.56
CA GLY A 89 3.58 -10.97 21.83
C GLY A 89 2.06 -10.78 21.75
N HIS A 90 1.51 -10.30 20.62
CA HIS A 90 0.06 -10.13 20.42
C HIS A 90 -0.54 -11.13 19.40
N TYR A 91 0.24 -12.15 19.05
CA TYR A 91 0.03 -13.02 17.89
C TYR A 91 -0.33 -14.45 18.32
N ASP A 92 -1.57 -14.88 18.06
CA ASP A 92 -1.96 -16.29 18.12
C ASP A 92 -1.65 -16.96 16.77
N HIS A 93 -0.54 -17.71 16.75
CA HIS A 93 -0.04 -18.41 15.57
C HIS A 93 -1.05 -19.36 14.91
N GLY A 94 -2.03 -19.87 15.68
CA GLY A 94 -3.05 -20.76 15.15
C GLY A 94 -4.13 -20.03 14.35
N LYS A 95 -4.27 -18.72 14.55
CA LYS A 95 -5.37 -17.92 13.99
C LYS A 95 -4.97 -17.09 12.80
N ILE A 96 -3.74 -16.58 12.78
CA ILE A 96 -3.24 -15.73 11.68
C ILE A 96 -1.90 -16.28 11.26
N SER A 97 -1.73 -16.56 9.98
CA SER A 97 -0.47 -17.13 9.47
C SER A 97 0.04 -16.41 8.23
N MET A 98 -0.83 -15.70 7.54
CA MET A 98 -0.54 -15.13 6.22
C MET A 98 -1.02 -13.69 6.13
N ALA A 99 -0.30 -12.91 5.32
CA ALA A 99 -0.72 -11.58 4.90
C ALA A 99 -0.70 -11.50 3.37
N ARG A 100 -1.64 -10.75 2.80
CA ARG A 100 -1.71 -10.44 1.37
C ARG A 100 -1.56 -8.94 1.17
N PHE A 101 -0.91 -8.55 0.09
CA PHE A 101 -0.71 -7.14 -0.26
C PHE A 101 -1.14 -6.89 -1.70
N ALA A 102 -1.81 -5.76 -1.92
CA ALA A 102 -2.04 -5.20 -3.25
C ALA A 102 -1.41 -3.82 -3.34
N VAL A 103 -0.65 -3.59 -4.40
CA VAL A 103 0.13 -2.35 -4.57
C VAL A 103 -0.05 -1.86 -5.99
N PHE A 104 -0.56 -0.64 -6.17
CA PHE A 104 -0.82 -0.05 -7.50
C PHE A 104 -1.53 -0.99 -8.50
N GLY A 105 -2.52 -1.73 -8.01
CA GLY A 105 -3.29 -2.70 -8.78
C GLY A 105 -2.66 -4.08 -8.95
N ILE A 106 -1.43 -4.28 -8.47
CA ILE A 106 -0.76 -5.58 -8.49
C ILE A 106 -1.06 -6.32 -7.20
N ASP A 107 -1.76 -7.43 -7.30
CA ASP A 107 -1.97 -8.37 -6.20
C ASP A 107 -0.74 -9.27 -6.05
N LEU A 108 -0.16 -9.30 -4.86
CA LEU A 108 1.06 -10.04 -4.55
C LEU A 108 0.80 -11.39 -3.87
N GLY A 109 -0.49 -11.73 -3.68
CA GLY A 109 -0.95 -12.96 -3.07
C GLY A 109 -0.68 -13.06 -1.56
N TYR A 110 -1.18 -14.13 -0.95
CA TYR A 110 -0.91 -14.43 0.45
C TYR A 110 0.51 -14.96 0.64
N ARG A 111 1.17 -14.50 1.70
CA ARG A 111 2.52 -14.92 2.08
C ARG A 111 2.60 -15.12 3.58
N VAL A 112 3.35 -16.15 3.98
CA VAL A 112 3.72 -16.35 5.39
C VAL A 112 4.79 -15.33 5.76
N LEU A 113 4.56 -14.57 6.83
CA LEU A 113 5.53 -13.60 7.34
C LEU A 113 6.25 -14.15 8.57
N ALA A 114 7.50 -13.73 8.76
CA ALA A 114 8.26 -14.08 9.94
C ALA A 114 7.85 -13.22 11.15
N LEU A 115 8.04 -13.75 12.37
CA LEU A 115 7.91 -12.97 13.60
C LEU A 115 9.17 -12.17 13.93
N LYS A 116 10.33 -12.83 13.83
CA LYS A 116 11.58 -12.31 14.42
C LYS A 116 12.26 -11.27 13.54
N LYS A 117 12.14 -11.40 12.21
CA LYS A 117 12.81 -10.54 11.24
C LYS A 117 11.82 -9.98 10.24
N TYR A 118 12.06 -8.74 9.81
CA TYR A 118 11.41 -8.19 8.63
C TYR A 118 11.85 -8.98 7.39
N ILE A 119 10.90 -9.28 6.53
CA ILE A 119 11.16 -9.84 5.21
C ILE A 119 10.65 -8.87 4.15
N THR A 120 11.39 -8.73 3.07
CA THR A 120 10.94 -7.91 1.93
C THR A 120 9.69 -8.54 1.32
N VAL A 121 8.62 -7.75 1.24
CA VAL A 121 7.34 -8.18 0.67
C VAL A 121 7.15 -7.67 -0.76
N PHE A 122 7.60 -6.45 -1.05
CA PHE A 122 7.58 -5.89 -2.38
C PHE A 122 8.53 -4.70 -2.53
N THR A 123 8.84 -4.40 -3.79
CA THR A 123 9.61 -3.22 -4.18
C THR A 123 8.80 -2.41 -5.19
N ILE A 124 8.72 -1.11 -4.96
CA ILE A 124 8.12 -0.14 -5.87
C ILE A 124 9.25 0.60 -6.58
N LYS A 125 9.21 0.63 -7.91
CA LYS A 125 10.09 1.44 -8.75
C LYS A 125 9.25 2.48 -9.47
N ILE A 126 9.57 3.74 -9.27
CA ILE A 126 9.03 4.88 -10.02
C ILE A 126 10.13 5.33 -10.98
N THR A 127 9.86 5.27 -12.29
CA THR A 127 10.86 5.68 -13.30
C THR A 127 10.98 7.20 -13.38
N GLY A 128 11.99 7.70 -14.11
CA GLY A 128 12.12 9.13 -14.39
C GLY A 128 10.92 9.74 -15.13
N ASN A 129 10.15 8.89 -15.84
CA ASN A 129 8.92 9.25 -16.52
C ASN A 129 7.67 8.94 -15.70
N TYR A 130 7.81 8.74 -14.38
CA TYR A 130 6.72 8.45 -13.44
C TYR A 130 5.94 7.16 -13.71
N GLU A 131 6.49 6.24 -14.50
CA GLU A 131 5.91 4.90 -14.61
C GLU A 131 6.16 4.11 -13.33
N ILE A 132 5.15 3.38 -12.90
CA ILE A 132 5.16 2.66 -11.63
C ILE A 132 5.28 1.16 -11.90
N TYR A 133 6.23 0.54 -11.22
CA TYR A 133 6.45 -0.89 -11.25
C TYR A 133 6.46 -1.44 -9.83
N VAL A 134 5.76 -2.55 -9.61
CA VAL A 134 5.75 -3.31 -8.36
C VAL A 134 6.35 -4.68 -8.66
N ASN A 135 7.48 -5.02 -8.04
CA ASN A 135 8.21 -6.27 -8.34
C ASN A 135 8.43 -6.49 -9.85
N ASN A 136 8.77 -5.42 -10.59
CA ASN A 136 8.93 -5.38 -12.05
C ASN A 136 7.64 -5.52 -12.88
N LEU A 137 6.47 -5.62 -12.27
CA LEU A 137 5.17 -5.60 -12.95
C LEU A 137 4.65 -4.17 -13.03
N ARG A 138 4.17 -3.76 -14.20
CA ARG A 138 3.64 -2.40 -14.41
C ARG A 138 2.34 -2.22 -13.63
N GLY A 139 2.32 -1.26 -12.70
CA GLY A 139 1.14 -0.86 -11.96
C GLY A 139 0.51 0.43 -12.51
N SER A 140 -0.62 0.82 -11.92
CA SER A 140 -1.26 2.11 -12.16
C SER A 140 -1.61 2.80 -10.85
N LEU A 141 -1.63 4.12 -10.88
CA LEU A 141 -1.89 4.93 -9.70
C LEU A 141 -3.29 4.71 -9.11
N ASP A 142 -4.27 4.42 -9.96
CA ASP A 142 -5.65 4.08 -9.60
C ASP A 142 -5.90 2.57 -9.48
N GLY A 143 -4.88 1.74 -9.70
CA GLY A 143 -5.05 0.31 -9.91
C GLY A 143 -5.64 -0.44 -8.71
N ASN A 144 -5.49 0.13 -7.50
CA ASN A 144 -6.05 -0.44 -6.28
C ASN A 144 -7.55 -0.17 -6.10
N LYS A 145 -8.16 0.70 -6.93
CA LYS A 145 -9.60 1.00 -6.88
C LYS A 145 -10.45 -0.27 -6.99
N LYS A 146 -10.03 -1.23 -7.81
CA LYS A 146 -10.69 -2.54 -8.00
C LYS A 146 -10.78 -3.43 -6.75
N PHE A 147 -10.07 -3.09 -5.67
CA PHE A 147 -10.13 -3.82 -4.39
C PHE A 147 -10.95 -3.08 -3.33
N LEU A 148 -11.49 -1.90 -3.67
CA LEU A 148 -12.23 -1.02 -2.78
C LEU A 148 -13.69 -0.86 -3.19
N GLU A 149 -14.05 -1.34 -4.38
CA GLU A 149 -15.41 -1.39 -4.95
C GLU A 149 -15.92 -2.83 -4.91
#